data_AF-Q9AR12-F1
#
_entry.id   AF-Q9AR12-F1
#
_cell.length_a   1.000
_cell.length_b   1.000
_cell.length_c   1.000
_cell.angle_alpha   90.00
_cell.angle_beta   90.00
_cell.angle_gamma   90.00
#
_symmetry.space_group_name_H-M   'P 1'
#
loop_
_entity.id
_entity.type
_entity.pdbx_description
1 polymer ?
#
loop_
_entity_poly.entity_id
_entity_poly.type
_entity_poly.pdbx_seq_one_letter_code
_entity_poly.pdbx_strand_id
1 'polypeptide(L)'
;MDIVTGAISNLIPKLGELLTEEFKLHKGVKKNIEDLGKELESMNAALIKIGEVPREQLDSQDKLWADEVRELSYVIEDVVDKFLRTG
;
A
#
# COMPACT_ATOMS: atom_id res chain seq x y z
N MET A 1 10.91 -6.53 14.04
CA MET A 1 10.53 -6.82 12.65
C MET A 1 9.02 -6.66 12.51
N ASP A 2 8.57 -5.41 12.43
CA ASP A 2 8.01 -4.85 11.19
C ASP A 2 7.07 -5.74 10.39
N ILE A 3 5.96 -6.14 11.00
CA ILE A 3 4.84 -6.75 10.24
C ILE A 3 4.21 -5.69 9.33
N VAL A 4 4.18 -4.42 9.76
CA VAL A 4 3.58 -3.30 8.99
C VAL A 4 4.43 -2.93 7.77
N THR A 5 5.76 -2.87 7.93
CA THR A 5 6.68 -2.61 6.82
C THR A 5 6.64 -3.75 5.79
N GLY A 6 6.35 -4.98 6.22
CA GLY A 6 6.30 -6.15 5.33
C GLY A 6 5.12 -6.16 4.34
N ALA A 7 3.93 -5.74 4.77
CA ALA A 7 2.72 -5.80 3.94
C ALA A 7 2.76 -4.79 2.78
N ILE A 8 3.05 -3.51 3.06
CA ILE A 8 3.12 -2.48 2.01
C ILE A 8 4.33 -2.70 1.10
N SER A 9 5.47 -3.15 1.64
CA SER A 9 6.65 -3.47 0.83
C SER A 9 6.39 -4.60 -0.17
N ASN A 10 5.47 -5.53 0.13
CA ASN A 10 5.08 -6.60 -0.79
C ASN A 10 4.08 -6.15 -1.87
N LEU A 11 3.33 -5.08 -1.64
CA LEU A 11 2.34 -4.58 -2.61
C LEU A 11 2.97 -3.79 -3.76
N ILE A 12 4.04 -3.04 -3.50
CA ILE A 12 4.69 -2.20 -4.53
C ILE A 12 5.18 -3.04 -5.73
N PRO A 13 5.89 -4.18 -5.55
CA PRO A 13 6.29 -5.03 -6.66
C PRO A 13 5.11 -5.62 -7.43
N LYS A 14 4.05 -6.06 -6.74
CA LYS A 14 2.82 -6.62 -7.36
C LYS A 14 2.12 -5.59 -8.25
N LEU A 15 2.08 -4.32 -7.84
CA LEU A 15 1.52 -3.23 -8.66
C LEU A 15 2.36 -2.96 -9.91
N GLY A 16 3.69 -3.07 -9.82
CA GLY A 16 4.59 -2.98 -10.96
C GLY A 16 4.36 -4.10 -11.98
N GLU A 17 4.13 -5.33 -11.51
CA GLU A 17 3.80 -6.47 -12.36
C GLU A 17 2.44 -6.29 -13.06
N LEU A 18 1.42 -5.84 -12.32
CA LEU A 18 0.09 -5.53 -12.85
C LEU A 18 0.13 -4.45 -13.94
N LEU A 19 0.91 -3.37 -13.73
CA LEU A 19 1.16 -2.33 -14.74
C LEU A 19 1.79 -2.86 -16.03
N THR A 20 2.54 -3.96 -15.95
CA THR A 20 3.26 -4.55 -17.09
C THR A 20 2.38 -5.55 -17.86
N GLU A 21 1.52 -6.30 -17.16
CA GLU A 21 0.59 -7.28 -17.73
C GLU A 21 -0.65 -6.62 -18.38
N GLU A 22 -1.20 -5.54 -17.80
CA GLU A 22 -2.39 -4.83 -18.31
C GLU A 22 -2.15 -3.93 -19.54
N PHE A 23 -0.95 -3.93 -20.14
CA PHE A 23 -0.55 -3.05 -21.23
C PHE A 23 -1.41 -3.16 -22.52
N LYS A 24 -2.45 -4.00 -22.55
CA LYS A 24 -3.42 -4.15 -23.64
C LYS A 24 -4.83 -3.59 -23.36
N LEU A 25 -5.18 -3.19 -22.13
CA LEU A 25 -6.52 -2.65 -21.82
C LEU A 25 -6.49 -1.29 -21.07
N HIS A 26 -6.79 -0.22 -21.80
CA HIS A 26 -7.25 1.10 -21.31
C HIS A 26 -6.30 2.00 -20.48
N LYS A 27 -5.98 3.18 -21.04
CA LYS A 27 -5.23 4.29 -20.40
C LYS A 27 -5.74 4.72 -19.01
N GLY A 28 -7.03 4.53 -18.72
CA GLY A 28 -7.62 4.88 -17.43
C GLY A 28 -7.16 3.98 -16.29
N VAL A 29 -7.04 2.67 -16.54
CA VAL A 29 -6.65 1.69 -15.52
C VAL A 29 -5.18 1.89 -15.15
N LYS A 30 -4.32 2.05 -16.16
CA LYS A 30 -2.90 2.40 -15.96
C LYS A 30 -2.70 3.63 -15.07
N LYS A 31 -3.43 4.72 -15.32
CA LYS A 31 -3.33 5.94 -14.51
C LYS A 31 -3.76 5.69 -13.06
N ASN A 32 -4.85 4.95 -12.85
CA ASN A 32 -5.33 4.64 -11.50
C ASN A 32 -4.32 3.79 -10.72
N ILE A 33 -3.64 2.84 -11.37
CA ILE A 33 -2.60 2.03 -10.72
C ILE A 33 -1.36 2.86 -10.39
N GLU A 34 -0.94 3.74 -11.31
CA GLU A 34 0.18 4.66 -11.07
C GLU A 34 -0.12 5.63 -9.91
N ASP A 35 -1.34 6.16 -9.84
CA ASP A 35 -1.76 7.06 -8.77
C ASP A 35 -1.85 6.30 -7.43
N LEU A 36 -2.44 5.09 -7.41
CA LEU A 36 -2.50 4.23 -6.22
C LEU A 36 -1.10 3.85 -5.70
N GLY A 37 -0.16 3.55 -6.60
CA GLY A 37 1.23 3.28 -6.23
C GLY A 37 1.89 4.44 -5.50
N LYS A 38 1.68 5.69 -5.98
CA LYS A 38 2.21 6.89 -5.32
C LYS A 38 1.59 7.14 -3.95
N GLU A 39 0.29 6.91 -3.81
CA GLU A 39 -0.40 7.02 -2.51
C GLU A 39 0.18 6.01 -1.51
N LEU A 40 0.36 4.76 -1.92
CA LEU A 40 0.97 3.73 -1.07
C LEU A 40 2.42 4.05 -0.68
N GLU A 41 3.24 4.56 -1.61
CA GLU A 41 4.60 5.02 -1.30
C GLU A 41 4.59 6.15 -0.27
N SER A 42 3.67 7.11 -0.41
CA SER A 42 3.52 8.22 0.53
C SER A 42 3.10 7.74 1.92
N MET A 43 2.12 6.84 1.99
CA MET A 43 1.64 6.24 3.24
C MET A 43 2.73 5.40 3.92
N ASN A 44 3.50 4.63 3.14
CA ASN A 44 4.63 3.86 3.68
C ASN A 44 5.71 4.77 4.28
N ALA A 45 6.06 5.85 3.59
CA ALA A 45 7.03 6.82 4.11
C ALA A 45 6.54 7.51 5.40
N ALA A 46 5.24 7.79 5.50
CA ALA A 46 4.65 8.31 6.73
C ALA A 46 4.67 7.28 7.88
N LEU A 47 4.32 6.02 7.61
CA LEU A 47 4.38 4.94 8.59
C LEU A 47 5.79 4.67 9.11
N ILE A 48 6.81 4.72 8.24
CA ILE A 48 8.22 4.60 8.65
C ILE A 48 8.58 5.69 9.65
N LYS A 49 8.23 6.95 9.35
CA LYS A 49 8.47 8.08 10.25
C LYS A 49 7.73 7.93 11.59
N ILE A 50 6.50 7.45 11.58
CA ILE A 50 5.73 7.15 12.81
C ILE A 50 6.43 6.03 13.59
N GLY A 51 6.95 4.99 12.91
CA GLY A 51 7.66 3.88 13.53
C GLY A 51 9.01 4.25 14.15
N GLU A 52 9.62 5.35 13.72
CA GLU A 52 10.84 5.91 14.34
C GLU A 52 10.56 6.61 15.69
N VAL A 53 9.30 6.98 15.96
CA VAL A 53 8.90 7.63 17.22
C VAL A 53 8.73 6.57 18.32
N PRO A 54 9.32 6.77 19.52
CA PRO A 54 9.10 5.87 20.65
C PRO A 54 7.60 5.70 20.97
N ARG A 55 7.19 4.46 21.26
CA ARG A 55 5.76 4.10 21.41
C ARG A 55 5.04 4.87 22.52
N GLU A 56 5.77 5.26 23.56
CA GLU A 56 5.28 6.06 24.69
C GLU A 56 5.01 7.53 24.29
N GLN A 57 5.65 8.00 23.21
CA GLN A 57 5.55 9.39 22.72
C GLN A 57 4.56 9.53 21.55
N LEU A 58 4.16 8.41 20.93
CA LEU A 58 3.12 8.40 19.91
C LEU A 58 1.77 8.80 20.51
N ASP A 59 1.13 9.80 19.91
CA ASP A 59 -0.19 10.22 20.32
C ASP A 59 -1.28 9.20 19.91
N SER A 60 -2.50 9.41 20.38
CA SER A 60 -3.62 8.51 20.09
C SER A 60 -4.06 8.55 18.63
N GLN A 61 -3.87 9.68 17.94
CA GLN A 61 -4.25 9.86 16.55
C GLN A 61 -3.29 9.10 15.63
N ASP A 62 -1.98 9.19 15.86
CA ASP A 62 -0.95 8.48 15.09
C ASP A 62 -1.10 6.97 15.23
N LYS A 63 -1.43 6.48 16.42
CA LYS A 63 -1.69 5.06 16.68
C LYS A 63 -2.92 4.57 15.92
N LEU A 64 -4.02 5.32 15.99
CA LEU A 64 -5.25 4.99 15.28
C LEU A 64 -5.03 5.00 13.77
N TRP A 65 -4.37 6.05 13.25
CA TRP A 65 -4.09 6.20 11.84
C TRP A 65 -3.20 5.07 11.32
N ALA A 66 -2.15 4.67 12.07
CA ALA A 66 -1.29 3.56 11.67
C ALA A 66 -2.05 2.23 11.55
N ASP A 67 -3.02 1.99 12.44
CA ASP A 67 -3.90 0.82 12.35
C ASP A 67 -4.86 0.91 11.16
N GLU A 68 -5.46 2.07 10.89
CA GLU A 68 -6.33 2.29 9.71
C GLU A 68 -5.58 2.02 8.40
N VAL A 69 -4.34 2.52 8.28
CA VAL A 69 -3.50 2.27 7.10
C VAL A 69 -3.16 0.78 6.95
N ARG A 70 -2.88 0.10 8.07
CA ARG A 70 -2.61 -1.34 8.06
C ARG A 70 -3.83 -2.13 7.56
N GLU A 71 -5.03 -1.85 8.08
CA GLU A 71 -6.26 -2.50 7.62
C GLU A 71 -6.54 -2.19 6.14
N LEU A 72 -6.35 -0.94 5.72
CA LEU A 72 -6.50 -0.55 4.32
C LEU A 72 -5.54 -1.30 3.40
N SER A 73 -4.30 -1.55 3.85
CA SER A 73 -3.32 -2.31 3.06
C SER A 73 -3.79 -3.74 2.75
N TYR A 74 -4.47 -4.42 3.69
CA TYR A 74 -5.02 -5.76 3.46
C TYR A 74 -6.19 -5.73 2.47
N VAL A 75 -7.05 -4.70 2.54
CA VAL A 75 -8.14 -4.51 1.57
C VAL A 75 -7.58 -4.28 0.16
N ILE A 76 -6.52 -3.47 0.04
CA ILE A 76 -5.86 -3.23 -1.24
C ILE A 76 -5.22 -4.51 -1.77
N GLU A 77 -4.53 -5.29 -0.92
CA GLU A 77 -3.95 -6.57 -1.31
C GLU A 77 -5.00 -7.55 -1.83
N ASP A 78 -6.13 -7.70 -1.14
CA ASP A 78 -7.23 -8.56 -1.57
C ASP A 78 -7.80 -8.15 -2.94
N VAL A 79 -7.88 -6.85 -3.21
CA VAL A 79 -8.35 -6.33 -4.50
C VAL A 79 -7.32 -6.58 -5.60
N VAL A 80 -6.04 -6.27 -5.35
CA VAL A 80 -4.94 -6.51 -6.30
C VAL A 80 -4.82 -8.00 -6.63
N ASP A 81 -4.85 -8.88 -5.62
CA ASP A 81 -4.77 -10.33 -5.81
C ASP A 81 -5.97 -10.87 -6.61
N LYS A 82 -7.17 -10.29 -6.46
CA LYS A 82 -8.33 -10.63 -7.30
C LYS A 82 -8.12 -10.23 -8.75
N PHE A 83 -7.63 -9.01 -8.99
CA PHE A 83 -7.32 -8.54 -10.35
C PHE A 83 -6.27 -9.43 -11.02
N LEU A 84 -5.19 -9.79 -10.32
CA LEU A 84 -4.14 -10.68 -10.85
C LEU A 84 -4.61 -12.11 -11.12
N ARG A 85 -5.64 -12.61 -10.42
CA ARG A 85 -6.17 -13.97 -10.61
C ARG A 85 -7.23 -14.09 -11.71
N THR A 86 -7.84 -12.98 -12.12
CA THR A 86 -8.95 -12.96 -13.10
C THR A 86 -8.64 -12.23 -14.41
N GLY A 87 -7.48 -11.57 -14.50
CA GLY A 87 -6.94 -10.96 -15.73
C GLY A 87 -6.24 -11.94 -16.65
#